data_AF-A0A7D8EQE4-F1
#
_entry.id   AF-A0A7D8EQE4-F1
#
_cell.length_a   1.000
_cell.length_b   1.000
_cell.length_c   1.000
_cell.angle_alpha   90.00
_cell.angle_beta   90.00
_cell.angle_gamma   90.00
#
_symmetry.space_group_name_H-M   'P 1'
#
loop_
_entity.id
_entity.type
_entity.pdbx_description
1 polymer ?
#
loop_
_entity_poly.entity_id
_entity_poly.type
_entity_poly.pdbx_seq_one_letter_code
_entity_poly.pdbx_strand_id
1 'polypeptide(L)'
;MKKIIMLTLLILSVFSGYAESGTFNISQYNNTNDLIWDKQFQKHIKHFFGSLTGYYFWKGGVAQQVTDGLWGTPDSVVRPDKNIWMASACRPHSCTEKAAYITNGRYELFALIGYMCPSENGGIQYKYDGCLSIFYHERNAEKALSPYLIRWKEKIIPGAPVYPVRVYTHRH
;
A
#
# COMPACT_ATOMS: atom_id res chain seq x y z
N MET A 1 -11.59 -45.49 50.74
CA MET A 1 -12.18 -45.24 49.41
C MET A 1 -11.80 -43.84 48.95
N LYS A 2 -10.82 -43.72 48.05
CA LYS A 2 -10.35 -42.42 47.52
C LYS A 2 -11.10 -42.12 46.22
N LYS A 3 -11.96 -41.09 46.21
CA LYS A 3 -12.57 -40.57 44.99
C LYS A 3 -11.55 -39.67 44.29
N ILE A 4 -11.10 -40.10 43.13
CA ILE A 4 -10.22 -39.33 42.24
C ILE A 4 -11.09 -38.24 41.58
N ILE A 5 -10.78 -36.98 41.85
CA ILE A 5 -11.39 -35.83 41.18
C ILE A 5 -10.68 -35.69 39.83
N MET A 6 -11.35 -36.05 38.74
CA MET A 6 -10.90 -35.73 37.38
C MET A 6 -11.03 -34.23 37.17
N LEU A 7 -9.89 -33.53 37.15
CA LEU A 7 -9.80 -32.14 36.77
C LEU A 7 -9.63 -32.08 35.24
N THR A 8 -10.72 -31.84 34.53
CA THR A 8 -10.71 -31.64 33.07
C THR A 8 -10.11 -30.26 32.77
N LEU A 9 -8.84 -30.21 32.37
CA LEU A 9 -8.22 -28.98 31.86
C LEU A 9 -8.85 -28.62 30.51
N LEU A 10 -9.69 -27.58 30.52
CA LEU A 10 -10.19 -26.93 29.32
C LEU A 10 -9.04 -26.08 28.75
N ILE A 11 -8.32 -26.63 27.75
CA ILE A 11 -7.31 -25.88 27.01
C ILE A 11 -8.06 -24.89 26.11
N LEU A 12 -8.29 -23.68 26.61
CA LEU A 12 -8.65 -22.53 25.80
C LEU A 12 -7.45 -22.21 24.90
N SER A 13 -7.45 -22.78 23.70
CA SER A 13 -6.63 -22.31 22.59
C SER A 13 -7.13 -20.92 22.21
N VAL A 14 -6.66 -19.92 22.95
CA VAL A 14 -6.71 -18.52 22.53
C VAL A 14 -5.79 -18.44 21.32
N PHE A 15 -6.35 -18.67 20.13
CA PHE A 15 -5.77 -18.15 18.91
C PHE A 15 -5.85 -16.63 19.06
N SER A 16 -4.87 -16.08 19.78
CA SER A 16 -4.52 -14.68 19.68
C SER A 16 -4.14 -14.52 18.22
N GLY A 17 -5.09 -14.08 17.41
CA GLY A 17 -4.80 -13.49 16.13
C GLY A 17 -3.91 -12.30 16.45
N TYR A 18 -2.60 -12.52 16.45
CA TYR A 18 -1.66 -11.47 16.18
C TYR A 18 -2.07 -10.97 14.81
N ALA A 19 -2.90 -9.94 14.79
CA ALA A 19 -2.92 -9.02 13.68
C ALA A 19 -1.47 -8.56 13.56
N GLU A 20 -0.72 -9.19 12.67
CA GLU A 20 0.51 -8.60 12.17
C GLU A 20 0.07 -7.29 11.52
N SER A 21 0.06 -6.20 12.30
CA SER A 21 0.22 -4.85 11.78
C SER A 21 1.68 -4.74 11.30
N GLY A 22 2.02 -5.59 10.33
CA GLY A 22 3.36 -5.73 9.80
C GLY A 22 3.36 -5.05 8.45
N THR A 23 4.15 -3.99 8.33
CA THR A 23 4.54 -3.53 7.00
C THR A 23 5.21 -4.68 6.26
N PHE A 24 5.14 -4.70 4.93
CA PHE A 24 5.84 -5.69 4.14
C PHE A 24 7.33 -5.34 3.98
N ASN A 25 8.24 -6.26 4.35
CA ASN A 25 9.67 -6.05 4.17
C ASN A 25 10.09 -6.25 2.70
N ILE A 26 10.41 -5.15 2.01
CA ILE A 26 10.84 -5.19 0.60
C ILE A 26 12.36 -5.15 0.39
N SER A 27 13.16 -5.10 1.46
CA SER A 27 14.62 -4.94 1.36
C SER A 27 15.35 -6.11 0.69
N GLN A 28 14.67 -7.26 0.57
CA GLN A 28 15.20 -8.48 -0.03
C GLN A 28 14.98 -8.59 -1.55
N TYR A 29 14.14 -7.73 -2.13
CA TYR A 29 13.83 -7.79 -3.56
C TYR A 29 14.74 -6.82 -4.33
N ASN A 30 15.21 -7.26 -5.51
CA ASN A 30 16.08 -6.43 -6.34
C ASN A 30 15.28 -5.40 -7.13
N ASN A 31 14.11 -5.80 -7.64
CA ASN A 31 13.26 -4.97 -8.49
C ASN A 31 11.77 -5.20 -8.18
N THR A 32 10.91 -4.35 -8.75
CA THR A 32 9.47 -4.40 -8.55
C THR A 32 8.78 -5.64 -9.11
N ASN A 33 9.34 -6.26 -10.16
CA ASN A 33 8.80 -7.52 -10.66
C ASN A 33 9.00 -8.64 -9.64
N ASP A 34 10.22 -8.83 -9.12
CA ASP A 34 10.49 -9.83 -8.09
C ASP A 34 9.53 -9.69 -6.89
N LEU A 35 9.24 -8.44 -6.51
CA LEU A 35 8.30 -8.11 -5.43
C LEU A 35 6.84 -8.43 -5.81
N ILE A 36 6.35 -8.01 -6.98
CA ILE A 36 4.93 -8.17 -7.33
C ILE A 36 4.56 -9.63 -7.62
N TRP A 37 5.52 -10.45 -8.03
CA TRP A 37 5.34 -11.91 -8.17
C TRP A 37 5.23 -12.63 -6.81
N ASP A 38 5.58 -11.99 -5.69
CA ASP A 38 5.45 -12.55 -4.36
C ASP A 38 3.97 -12.64 -3.93
N LYS A 39 3.50 -13.87 -3.68
CA LYS A 39 2.11 -14.13 -3.28
C LYS A 39 1.74 -13.50 -1.93
N GLN A 40 2.68 -13.40 -1.00
CA GLN A 40 2.45 -12.75 0.29
C GLN A 40 2.34 -11.24 0.12
N PHE A 41 3.14 -10.63 -0.77
CA PHE A 41 3.00 -9.21 -1.06
C PHE A 41 1.66 -8.90 -1.74
N GLN A 42 1.21 -9.72 -2.69
CA GLN A 42 -0.11 -9.58 -3.28
C GLN A 42 -1.24 -9.71 -2.23
N LYS A 43 -1.09 -10.64 -1.28
CA LYS A 43 -2.04 -10.79 -0.15
C LYS A 43 -1.99 -9.56 0.76
N HIS A 44 -0.80 -9.01 1.00
CA HIS A 44 -0.59 -7.80 1.79
C HIS A 44 -1.31 -6.59 1.18
N ILE A 45 -1.16 -6.36 -0.13
CA ILE A 45 -1.90 -5.30 -0.85
C ILE A 45 -3.42 -5.48 -0.65
N LYS A 46 -3.93 -6.70 -0.84
CA LYS A 46 -5.36 -7.00 -0.65
C LYS A 46 -5.82 -6.74 0.79
N HIS A 47 -4.99 -7.07 1.78
CA HIS A 47 -5.30 -6.83 3.18
C HIS A 47 -5.32 -5.33 3.50
N PHE A 48 -4.32 -4.57 3.05
CA PHE A 48 -4.22 -3.13 3.24
C PHE A 48 -5.46 -2.40 2.72
N PHE A 49 -5.88 -2.72 1.49
CA PHE A 49 -7.00 -2.02 0.86
C PHE A 49 -8.39 -2.60 1.16
N GLY A 50 -8.48 -3.88 1.55
CA GLY A 50 -9.75 -4.56 1.73
C GLY A 50 -10.66 -4.44 0.50
N SER A 51 -11.90 -4.03 0.72
CA SER A 51 -12.91 -3.80 -0.32
C SER A 51 -12.90 -2.38 -0.91
N LEU A 52 -11.87 -1.56 -0.63
CA LEU A 52 -11.81 -0.19 -1.12
C LEU A 52 -11.88 -0.15 -2.65
N THR A 53 -12.80 0.66 -3.17
CA THR A 53 -12.93 0.96 -4.59
C THR A 53 -12.61 2.43 -4.84
N GLY A 54 -12.20 2.75 -6.05
CA GLY A 54 -11.90 4.11 -6.46
C GLY A 54 -11.71 4.23 -7.96
N TYR A 55 -11.52 5.44 -8.44
CA TYR A 55 -11.27 5.75 -9.84
C TYR A 55 -9.95 6.50 -9.94
N TYR A 56 -8.83 5.75 -10.00
CA TYR A 56 -7.49 6.32 -10.12
C TYR A 56 -6.92 6.04 -11.51
N PHE A 57 -6.91 4.78 -11.92
CA PHE A 57 -6.59 4.33 -13.29
C PHE A 57 -7.87 3.94 -14.05
N TRP A 58 -8.75 3.21 -13.40
CA TRP A 58 -10.11 2.87 -13.87
C TRP A 58 -11.04 2.76 -12.67
N LYS A 59 -12.36 2.71 -12.89
CA LYS A 59 -13.33 2.46 -11.81
C LYS A 59 -13.22 1.00 -11.36
N GLY A 60 -12.72 0.75 -10.16
CA GLY A 60 -12.53 -0.61 -9.65
C GLY A 60 -11.89 -0.69 -8.26
N GLY A 61 -11.48 -1.89 -7.88
CA GLY A 61 -10.79 -2.13 -6.60
C GLY A 61 -9.41 -1.47 -6.56
N VAL A 62 -9.09 -0.77 -5.48
CA VAL A 62 -7.81 -0.04 -5.36
C VAL A 62 -6.63 -1.01 -5.25
N ALA A 63 -6.79 -2.14 -4.57
CA ALA A 63 -5.79 -3.20 -4.50
C ALA A 63 -5.33 -3.67 -5.89
N GLN A 64 -6.28 -3.84 -6.82
CA GLN A 64 -5.99 -4.26 -8.18
C GLN A 64 -5.29 -3.14 -8.96
N GLN A 65 -5.74 -1.89 -8.80
CA GLN A 65 -5.08 -0.73 -9.42
C GLN A 65 -3.62 -0.59 -8.97
N VAL A 66 -3.33 -0.78 -7.68
CA VAL A 66 -1.95 -0.79 -7.15
C VAL A 66 -1.15 -1.95 -7.71
N THR A 67 -1.73 -3.16 -7.76
CA THR A 67 -1.06 -4.35 -8.31
C THR A 67 -0.65 -4.11 -9.77
N ASP A 68 -1.57 -3.63 -10.59
CA ASP A 68 -1.31 -3.34 -12.00
C ASP A 68 -0.27 -2.22 -12.15
N GLY A 69 -0.31 -1.18 -11.31
CA GLY A 69 0.66 -0.09 -11.34
C GLY A 69 2.08 -0.50 -10.88
N LEU A 70 2.24 -1.65 -10.22
CA LEU A 70 3.52 -2.22 -9.82
C LEU A 70 4.03 -3.30 -10.81
N TRP A 71 3.23 -3.68 -11.81
CA TRP A 71 3.52 -4.78 -12.73
C TRP A 71 4.24 -4.37 -14.03
N GLY A 72 4.47 -3.08 -14.27
CA GLY A 72 5.05 -2.62 -15.55
C GLY A 72 6.53 -2.95 -15.72
N THR A 73 7.25 -2.02 -16.35
CA THR A 73 8.70 -2.16 -16.53
C THR A 73 9.36 -2.28 -15.14
N PRO A 74 10.23 -3.28 -14.92
CA PRO A 74 10.86 -3.46 -13.62
C PRO A 74 11.76 -2.27 -13.31
N ASP A 75 11.51 -1.65 -12.15
CA ASP A 75 12.39 -0.64 -11.57
C ASP A 75 13.06 -1.22 -10.32
N SER A 76 14.28 -0.80 -10.04
CA SER A 76 15.01 -1.24 -8.85
C SER A 76 14.26 -0.84 -7.57
N VAL A 77 14.30 -1.70 -6.56
CA VAL A 77 13.94 -1.28 -5.20
C VAL A 77 15.00 -0.30 -4.72
N VAL A 78 14.56 0.89 -4.32
CA VAL A 78 15.45 1.98 -3.91
C VAL A 78 15.36 2.23 -2.41
N ARG A 79 16.43 2.83 -1.89
CA ARG A 79 16.53 3.25 -0.49
C ARG A 79 16.65 4.77 -0.43
N PRO A 80 15.53 5.52 -0.38
CA PRO A 80 15.58 6.98 -0.38
C PRO A 80 16.13 7.60 0.91
N ASP A 81 16.21 6.83 2.01
CA ASP A 81 16.84 7.24 3.27
C ASP A 81 17.28 6.03 4.11
N LYS A 82 17.91 6.28 5.26
CA LYS A 82 18.21 5.25 6.26
C LYS A 82 16.92 4.56 6.70
N ASN A 83 16.89 3.23 6.53
CA ASN A 83 15.78 2.36 6.88
C ASN A 83 14.48 2.61 6.12
N ILE A 84 14.50 3.35 5.00
CA ILE A 84 13.31 3.56 4.17
C ILE A 84 13.55 2.87 2.84
N TRP A 85 12.62 2.01 2.45
CA TRP A 85 12.66 1.29 1.19
C TRP A 85 11.44 1.66 0.37
N MET A 86 11.64 1.81 -0.94
CA MET A 86 10.57 2.12 -1.88
C MET A 86 10.69 1.26 -3.13
N ALA A 87 9.56 0.67 -3.52
CA ALA A 87 9.35 0.03 -4.81
C ALA A 87 8.36 0.90 -5.60
N SER A 88 8.64 1.19 -6.86
CA SER A 88 7.70 1.89 -7.73
C SER A 88 7.81 1.34 -9.13
N ALA A 89 6.73 1.29 -9.89
CA ALA A 89 6.78 0.95 -11.31
C ALA A 89 5.70 1.73 -12.06
N CYS A 90 5.52 1.42 -13.34
CA CYS A 90 4.38 1.91 -14.11
C CYS A 90 3.32 0.83 -14.30
N ARG A 91 2.12 1.26 -14.70
CA ARG A 91 1.11 0.36 -15.23
C ARG A 91 1.56 -0.17 -16.60
N PRO A 92 1.37 -1.47 -16.92
CA PRO A 92 1.64 -2.00 -18.25
C PRO A 92 0.97 -1.14 -19.33
N HIS A 93 1.73 -0.83 -20.39
CA HIS A 93 1.30 0.00 -21.52
C HIS A 93 0.95 1.47 -21.19
N SER A 94 1.20 1.94 -19.96
CA SER A 94 0.95 3.31 -19.53
C SER A 94 2.08 3.76 -18.58
N CYS A 95 3.20 4.23 -19.14
CA CYS A 95 4.34 4.68 -18.32
C CYS A 95 4.05 5.96 -17.53
N THR A 96 2.97 6.67 -17.84
CA THR A 96 2.52 7.87 -17.15
C THR A 96 1.67 7.57 -15.92
N GLU A 97 1.01 6.41 -15.87
CA GLU A 97 0.34 5.90 -14.68
C GLU A 97 1.30 5.02 -13.88
N LYS A 98 1.47 5.31 -12.59
CA LYS A 98 2.49 4.64 -11.76
C LYS A 98 1.95 4.29 -10.40
N ALA A 99 2.50 3.24 -9.79
CA ALA A 99 2.27 2.94 -8.39
C ALA A 99 3.58 2.91 -7.62
N ALA A 100 3.48 3.13 -6.31
CA ALA A 100 4.58 2.95 -5.38
C ALA A 100 4.12 2.29 -4.08
N TYR A 101 5.03 1.54 -3.48
CA TYR A 101 4.97 1.06 -2.12
C TYR A 101 6.21 1.57 -1.38
N ILE A 102 6.03 2.16 -0.21
CA ILE A 102 7.13 2.66 0.62
C ILE A 102 6.94 2.22 2.07
N THR A 103 8.02 1.81 2.71
CA THR A 103 8.01 1.35 4.11
C THR A 103 9.29 1.77 4.84
N ASN A 104 9.17 1.93 6.16
CA ASN A 104 10.33 2.03 7.05
C ASN A 104 10.41 0.90 8.09
N GLY A 105 9.67 -0.20 7.87
CA GLY A 105 9.55 -1.33 8.80
C GLY A 105 8.55 -1.10 9.95
N ARG A 106 8.17 0.15 10.22
CA ARG A 106 7.13 0.51 11.20
C ARG A 106 5.86 1.02 10.52
N TYR A 107 6.04 1.84 9.49
CA TYR A 107 4.99 2.47 8.72
C TYR A 107 5.12 2.07 7.26
N GLU A 108 3.99 2.09 6.57
CA GLU A 108 3.93 1.89 5.14
C GLU A 108 2.91 2.83 4.50
N LEU A 109 3.12 3.11 3.22
CA LEU A 109 2.17 3.78 2.35
C LEU A 109 2.15 3.08 0.99
N PHE A 110 0.98 3.15 0.35
CA PHE A 110 0.86 2.92 -1.08
C PHE A 110 0.57 4.24 -1.78
N ALA A 111 0.96 4.36 -3.04
CA ALA A 111 0.68 5.55 -3.81
C ALA A 111 0.35 5.23 -5.26
N LEU A 112 -0.46 6.09 -5.89
CA LEU A 112 -0.78 6.05 -7.31
C LEU A 112 -0.56 7.43 -7.93
N ILE A 113 0.12 7.48 -9.07
CA ILE A 113 0.14 8.62 -9.98
C ILE A 113 -0.81 8.30 -11.13
N GLY A 114 -1.88 9.07 -11.27
CA GLY A 114 -2.88 8.88 -12.33
C GLY A 114 -3.60 10.19 -12.69
N TYR A 115 -4.49 10.11 -13.67
CA TYR A 115 -5.19 11.28 -14.23
C TYR A 115 -6.54 11.56 -13.58
N MET A 116 -7.13 10.55 -12.94
CA MET A 116 -8.40 10.68 -12.23
C MET A 116 -8.13 11.04 -10.78
N CYS A 117 -8.32 12.31 -10.47
CA CYS A 117 -7.89 12.90 -9.21
C CYS A 117 -9.06 13.12 -8.27
N PRO A 118 -8.92 12.79 -6.96
CA PRO A 118 -9.85 13.26 -5.95
C PRO A 118 -10.02 14.78 -6.02
N SER A 119 -11.22 15.27 -5.76
CA SER A 119 -11.53 16.70 -5.67
C SER A 119 -11.96 17.05 -4.25
N GLU A 120 -11.86 18.34 -3.91
CA GLU A 120 -12.25 18.87 -2.59
C GLU A 120 -13.72 18.58 -2.25
N ASN A 121 -14.57 18.45 -3.27
CA ASN A 121 -15.99 18.15 -3.12
C ASN A 121 -16.28 16.64 -3.00
N GLY A 122 -15.24 15.80 -2.86
CA GLY A 122 -15.37 14.33 -2.79
C GLY A 122 -15.64 13.65 -4.14
N GLY A 123 -15.71 14.40 -5.24
CA GLY A 123 -15.82 13.87 -6.60
C GLY A 123 -14.47 13.49 -7.21
N ILE A 124 -14.49 12.94 -8.42
CA ILE A 124 -13.29 12.64 -9.21
C ILE A 124 -13.23 13.59 -10.40
N GLN A 125 -12.06 14.18 -10.66
CA GLN A 125 -11.81 15.11 -11.76
C GLN A 125 -10.62 14.64 -12.58
N TYR A 126 -10.75 14.66 -13.90
CA TYR A 126 -9.62 14.46 -14.79
C TYR A 126 -8.66 15.66 -14.72
N LYS A 127 -7.37 15.40 -14.52
CA LYS A 127 -6.29 16.40 -14.61
C LYS A 127 -5.25 15.93 -15.61
N TYR A 128 -4.96 16.75 -16.62
CA TYR A 128 -4.00 16.40 -17.67
C TYR A 128 -2.58 16.15 -17.12
N ASP A 129 -2.16 16.92 -16.12
CA ASP A 129 -0.85 16.75 -15.47
C ASP A 129 -0.86 15.63 -14.39
N GLY A 130 -2.01 14.99 -14.19
CA GLY A 130 -2.22 13.96 -13.18
C GLY A 130 -2.21 14.47 -11.74
N CYS A 131 -2.11 13.53 -10.81
CA CYS A 131 -1.98 13.76 -9.38
C CYS A 131 -1.40 12.53 -8.67
N LEU A 132 -0.91 12.74 -7.45
CA LEU A 132 -0.48 11.67 -6.55
C LEU A 132 -1.56 11.41 -5.50
N SER A 133 -2.09 10.19 -5.46
CA SER A 133 -2.92 9.71 -4.36
C SER A 133 -2.07 8.88 -3.41
N ILE A 134 -2.06 9.22 -2.12
CA ILE A 134 -1.25 8.54 -1.09
C ILE A 134 -2.19 7.84 -0.10
N PHE A 135 -2.12 6.53 -0.01
CA PHE A 135 -2.98 5.71 0.83
C PHE A 135 -2.31 5.36 2.16
N TYR A 136 -3.02 5.59 3.26
CA TYR A 136 -2.50 5.35 4.61
C TYR A 136 -3.60 4.89 5.58
N HIS A 137 -3.27 4.06 6.56
CA HIS A 137 -4.17 3.78 7.70
C HIS A 137 -4.01 4.79 8.84
N GLU A 138 -2.75 5.12 9.17
CA GLU A 138 -2.38 5.97 10.29
C GLU A 138 -1.79 7.31 9.84
N ARG A 139 -2.20 8.41 10.50
CA ARG A 139 -1.65 9.75 10.22
C ARG A 139 -0.15 9.87 10.48
N ASN A 140 0.39 9.07 11.40
CA ASN A 140 1.83 9.04 11.66
C ASN A 140 2.60 8.42 10.47
N ALA A 141 2.02 7.41 9.81
CA ALA A 141 2.62 6.83 8.61
C ALA A 141 2.64 7.85 7.45
N GLU A 142 1.50 8.51 7.22
CA GLU A 142 1.39 9.59 6.24
C GLU A 142 2.45 10.68 6.49
N LYS A 143 2.50 11.23 7.70
CA LYS A 143 3.46 12.29 8.06
C LYS A 143 4.91 11.84 7.88
N ALA A 144 5.22 10.60 8.23
CA ALA A 144 6.58 10.07 8.17
C ALA A 144 7.06 9.78 6.75
N LEU A 145 6.18 9.27 5.87
CA LEU A 145 6.58 8.69 4.59
C LEU A 145 6.13 9.50 3.35
N SER A 146 5.09 10.33 3.45
CA SER A 146 4.62 11.16 2.32
C SER A 146 5.70 12.07 1.72
N PRO A 147 6.63 12.69 2.48
CA PRO A 147 7.67 13.53 1.90
C PRO A 147 8.54 12.82 0.85
N TYR A 148 8.76 11.50 0.99
CA TYR A 148 9.53 10.71 0.03
C TYR A 148 8.75 10.48 -1.26
N LEU A 149 7.46 10.16 -1.15
CA LEU A 149 6.55 10.00 -2.28
C LEU A 149 6.32 11.32 -3.04
N ILE A 150 6.25 12.45 -2.32
CA ILE A 150 6.15 13.77 -2.93
C ILE A 150 7.42 14.07 -3.74
N ARG A 151 8.61 13.83 -3.17
CA ARG A 151 9.88 13.99 -3.92
C ARG A 151 9.99 13.04 -5.12
N TRP A 152 9.47 11.83 -5.01
CA TRP A 152 9.38 10.89 -6.14
C TRP A 152 8.45 11.42 -7.23
N LYS A 153 7.24 11.87 -6.86
CA LYS A 153 6.27 12.50 -7.77
C LYS A 153 6.83 13.73 -8.48
N GLU A 154 7.56 14.62 -7.80
CA GLU A 154 8.12 15.83 -8.44
C GLU A 154 9.08 15.52 -9.59
N LYS A 155 9.70 14.33 -9.61
CA LYS A 155 10.55 13.89 -10.73
C LYS A 155 9.76 13.39 -11.94
N ILE A 156 8.46 13.16 -11.78
CA ILE A 156 7.59 12.48 -12.76
C ILE A 156 6.52 13.42 -13.27
N ILE A 157 5.76 14.04 -12.36
CA ILE A 157 4.69 15.01 -12.61
C ILE A 157 4.88 16.23 -11.69
N PRO A 158 5.79 17.16 -12.04
CA PRO A 158 6.15 18.29 -11.20
C PRO A 158 4.95 19.22 -10.97
N GLY A 159 4.79 19.71 -9.74
CA GLY A 159 3.69 20.63 -9.36
C GLY A 159 2.28 20.02 -9.31
N ALA A 160 2.11 18.76 -9.76
CA ALA A 160 0.82 18.08 -9.70
C ALA A 160 0.32 17.91 -8.25
N PRO A 161 -0.99 18.01 -8.00
CA PRO A 161 -1.55 17.98 -6.64
C PRO A 161 -1.38 16.61 -5.97
N VAL A 162 -1.43 16.63 -4.64
CA VAL A 162 -1.25 15.46 -3.77
C VAL A 162 -2.51 15.28 -2.93
N TYR A 163 -3.03 14.05 -2.91
CA TYR A 163 -4.26 13.68 -2.21
C TYR A 163 -3.97 12.55 -1.22
N PRO A 164 -3.83 12.86 0.08
CA PRO A 164 -3.79 11.85 1.13
C PRO A 164 -5.17 11.20 1.29
N VAL A 165 -5.23 9.87 1.19
CA VAL A 165 -6.44 9.06 1.28
C VAL A 165 -6.32 8.11 2.45
N ARG A 166 -7.13 8.33 3.49
CA ARG A 166 -7.18 7.42 4.63
C ARG A 166 -7.94 6.15 4.27
N VAL A 167 -7.29 5.01 4.45
CA VAL A 167 -7.89 3.68 4.29
C VAL A 167 -8.38 3.20 5.65
N TYR A 168 -9.65 2.82 5.73
CA TYR A 168 -10.24 2.27 6.95
C TYR A 168 -10.25 0.75 6.87
N THR A 169 -9.60 0.08 7.81
CA THR A 169 -9.77 -1.36 8.01
C THR A 169 -11.19 -1.62 8.51
N HIS A 170 -11.99 -2.37 7.76
CA HIS A 170 -13.22 -2.95 8.28
C HIS A 170 -12.83 -3.95 9.38
N ARG A 171 -13.15 -3.63 10.64
CA ARG A 171 -13.18 -4.65 11.69
C ARG A 171 -14.39 -5.53 11.39
N HIS A 172 -14.13 -6.74 10.89
CA HIS A 172 -15.12 -7.82 10.87
C HIS A 172 -15.36 -8.31 12.30
#